data_AF-A0A0C3AT32-F1
#
_entry.id   AF-A0A0C3AT32-F1
#
_cell.length_a   1.000
_cell.length_b   1.000
_cell.length_c   1.000
_cell.angle_alpha   90.00
_cell.angle_beta   90.00
_cell.angle_gamma   90.00
#
_symmetry.space_group_name_H-M   'P 1'
#
loop_
_entity.id
_entity.type
_entity.pdbx_description
1 polymer ?
#
loop_
_entity_poly.entity_id
_entity_poly.type
_entity_poly.pdbx_seq_one_letter_code
_entity_poly.pdbx_strand_id
1 'polypeptide(L)' 'IDGGGGRGLSQLEIMCNIMHRLNRGKDQNDSRAILPCQHFDLIGGSGTGGLIAIMLAKLRMSSNEAVKAFCMIIKNVF' A
#
# COMPACT_ATOMS: atom_id res chain seq x y z
N ILE A 1 9.46 -3.05 3.15
CA ILE A 1 8.23 -3.45 3.88
C ILE A 1 8.51 -4.81 4.50
N ASP A 2 8.48 -4.91 5.82
CA ASP A 2 9.05 -6.06 6.50
C ASP A 2 7.99 -7.12 6.82
N GLY A 3 8.44 -8.36 6.98
CA GLY A 3 7.57 -9.46 7.35
C GLY A 3 7.15 -9.37 8.82
N GLY A 4 5.89 -9.65 9.11
CA GLY A 4 5.39 -9.61 10.50
C GLY A 4 4.02 -10.26 10.73
N GLY A 5 3.48 -11.01 9.76
CA GLY A 5 2.12 -11.54 9.84
C GLY A 5 1.08 -10.41 9.79
N GLY A 6 0.07 -10.48 10.67
CA GLY A 6 -0.94 -9.43 10.81
C GLY A 6 -0.39 -8.04 11.15
N ARG A 7 0.81 -7.95 11.74
CA ARG A 7 1.48 -6.68 12.05
C ARG A 7 1.89 -5.88 10.81
N GLY A 8 1.87 -6.48 9.62
CA GLY A 8 2.06 -5.76 8.36
C GLY A 8 1.00 -4.66 8.10
N LEU A 9 -0.13 -4.70 8.80
CA LEU A 9 -1.19 -3.70 8.68
C LEU A 9 -0.71 -2.31 9.11
N SER A 10 0.14 -2.22 10.15
CA SER A 10 0.66 -0.93 10.61
C SER A 10 1.54 -0.26 9.56
N GLN A 11 2.37 -1.05 8.85
CA GLN A 11 3.20 -0.56 7.76
C GLN A 11 2.34 -0.07 6.58
N LEU A 12 1.22 -0.75 6.31
CA LEU A 12 0.26 -0.31 5.31
C LEU A 12 -0.45 1.00 5.68
N GLU A 13 -0.85 1.15 6.93
CA GLU A 13 -1.47 2.39 7.43
C GLU A 13 -0.50 3.57 7.34
N ILE A 14 0.78 3.35 7.66
CA ILE A 14 1.83 4.35 7.45
C ILE A 14 1.91 4.73 5.97
N MET A 15 1.93 3.74 5.07
CA MET A 15 1.94 3.97 3.62
C MET A 15 0.68 4.74 3.16
N CYS A 16 -0.51 4.42 3.69
CA CYS A 16 -1.74 5.17 3.41
C CYS A 16 -1.61 6.65 3.79
N ASN A 17 -1.09 6.95 4.98
CA ASN A 17 -0.90 8.33 5.43
C ASN A 17 0.13 9.08 4.56
N ILE A 18 1.22 8.42 4.14
CA ILE A 18 2.19 9.00 3.20
C ILE A 18 1.51 9.34 1.88
N MET A 19 0.81 8.39 1.27
CA MET A 19 0.12 8.60 -0.01
C MET A 19 -0.98 9.65 0.08
N HIS A 20 -1.72 9.71 1.19
CA HIS A 20 -2.73 10.73 1.41
C HIS A 20 -2.11 12.13 1.46
N ARG A 21 -0.97 12.30 2.15
CA ARG A 21 -0.24 13.58 2.20
C ARG A 21 0.30 13.99 0.84
N LEU A 22 0.86 13.05 0.08
CA LEU A 22 1.36 13.30 -1.27
C LEU A 22 0.25 13.74 -2.23
N ASN A 23 -0.93 13.13 -2.11
CA ASN A 23 -2.09 13.48 -2.93
C ASN A 23 -2.79 14.77 -2.49
N ARG A 24 -2.66 15.18 -1.22
CA ARG A 24 -3.26 16.43 -0.71
C ARG A 24 -2.61 17.69 -1.28
N GLY A 25 -1.35 17.61 -1.71
CA GLY A 25 -0.62 18.72 -2.33
C GLY A 25 -0.87 18.88 -3.83
N LYS A 26 -1.72 18.04 -4.43
CA LYS A 26 -2.03 18.12 -5.86
C LYS A 26 -3.10 19.16 -6.18
N ASP A 27 -2.95 19.74 -7.37
CA ASP A 27 -3.89 20.69 -7.93
C ASP A 27 -5.26 20.02 -8.12
N GLN A 28 -6.35 20.75 -7.81
CA GLN A 28 -7.71 20.20 -7.77
C GLN A 28 -8.22 19.74 -9.14
N ASN A 29 -7.54 20.16 -10.21
CA ASN A 29 -7.80 19.74 -11.58
C ASN A 29 -7.23 18.36 -11.93
N ASP A 30 -6.33 17.79 -11.11
CA ASP A 30 -5.81 16.44 -11.31
C ASP A 30 -6.72 15.42 -10.62
N SER A 31 -7.70 14.90 -11.37
CA SER A 31 -8.76 14.04 -10.83
C SER A 31 -8.29 12.64 -10.39
N ARG A 32 -7.02 12.27 -10.61
CA ARG A 32 -6.50 10.94 -10.24
C ARG A 32 -5.46 11.00 -9.13
N ALA A 33 -5.75 10.32 -8.03
CA ALA A 33 -4.79 10.05 -6.99
C ALA A 33 -3.59 9.27 -7.55
N ILE A 34 -2.38 9.72 -7.20
CA ILE A 34 -1.12 9.02 -7.45
C ILE A 34 -1.15 7.69 -6.70
N LEU A 35 -0.88 6.62 -7.43
CA LEU A 35 -0.69 5.28 -6.87
C LEU A 35 0.74 5.12 -6.36
N PRO A 36 0.98 4.26 -5.36
CA PRO A 36 2.33 3.99 -4.85
C PRO A 36 3.33 3.62 -5.95
N CYS A 37 2.94 2.77 -6.91
CA CYS A 37 3.79 2.37 -8.03
C CYS A 37 4.13 3.48 -9.03
N GLN A 38 3.46 4.64 -8.95
CA GLN A 38 3.75 5.81 -9.78
C GLN A 38 4.68 6.79 -9.07
N HIS A 39 4.82 6.68 -7.74
CA HIS A 39 5.65 7.57 -6.94
C HIS A 39 6.97 6.94 -6.53
N PHE A 40 6.96 5.64 -6.21
CA PHE A 40 8.16 4.92 -5.79
C PHE A 40 8.72 4.12 -6.96
N ASP A 41 9.98 4.41 -7.33
CA ASP A 41 10.70 3.67 -8.37
C ASP A 41 10.95 2.20 -7.99
N LEU A 42 11.04 1.93 -6.69
CA LEU A 42 11.24 0.61 -6.14
C LEU A 42 10.32 0.39 -4.93
N ILE A 43 9.60 -0.74 -4.94
CA ILE A 43 8.83 -1.23 -3.81
C ILE A 43 9.30 -2.64 -3.50
N GLY A 44 9.90 -2.82 -2.31
CA GLY A 44 10.42 -4.10 -1.86
C GLY A 44 9.81 -4.54 -0.53
N GLY A 45 9.72 -5.85 -0.33
CA GLY A 45 9.34 -6.41 0.96
C GLY A 45 9.64 -7.90 1.11
N SER A 46 9.60 -8.36 2.37
CA SER A 46 9.88 -9.74 2.76
C SER A 46 8.71 -10.32 3.58
N GLY A 47 8.46 -11.62 3.50
CA GLY A 47 7.32 -12.27 4.15
C GLY A 47 5.97 -11.65 3.74
N THR A 48 5.13 -11.29 4.72
CA THR A 48 3.87 -10.57 4.45
C THR A 48 4.09 -9.21 3.78
N GLY A 49 5.24 -8.57 4.01
CA GLY A 49 5.64 -7.36 3.31
C GLY A 49 5.89 -7.56 1.81
N GLY A 50 6.26 -8.78 1.38
CA GLY A 50 6.38 -9.13 -0.03
C GLY A 50 5.01 -9.18 -0.73
N LEU A 51 4.00 -9.73 -0.05
CA LEU A 51 2.61 -9.72 -0.51
C LEU A 51 2.08 -8.30 -0.71
N ILE A 52 2.37 -7.43 0.26
CA ILE A 52 2.08 -6.00 0.19
C ILE A 52 2.80 -5.36 -1.01
N ALA A 53 4.09 -5.64 -1.20
CA ALA A 53 4.85 -5.10 -2.31
C ALA A 53 4.23 -5.48 -3.67
N ILE A 54 3.74 -6.72 -3.82
CA ILE A 54 3.03 -7.17 -5.02
C ILE A 54 1.73 -6.39 -5.23
N MET A 55 0.92 -6.20 -4.17
CA MET A 55 -0.33 -5.44 -4.26
C MET A 55 -0.09 -4.00 -4.75
N LEU A 56 0.89 -3.31 -4.16
CA LEU A 56 1.16 -1.92 -4.45
C LEU A 56 1.86 -1.74 -5.80
N ALA A 57 2.85 -2.57 -6.13
CA ALA A 57 3.70 -2.41 -7.31
C ALA A 57 3.14 -3.09 -8.56
N LYS A 58 2.76 -4.36 -8.45
CA LYS A 58 2.39 -5.19 -9.60
C LYS A 58 0.90 -5.12 -9.91
N LEU A 59 0.06 -5.21 -8.88
CA LEU A 59 -1.39 -5.09 -9.03
C LEU A 59 -1.87 -3.64 -9.10
N ARG A 60 -0.95 -2.68 -8.88
CA ARG A 60 -1.20 -1.23 -8.95
C ARG A 60 -2.37 -0.80 -8.08
N MET A 61 -2.53 -1.42 -6.92
CA MET A 61 -3.54 -1.03 -5.95
C MET A 61 -3.17 0.29 -5.30
N SER A 62 -4.17 1.11 -5.01
CA SER A 62 -4.03 2.19 -4.05
C SER A 62 -3.70 1.63 -2.66
N SER A 63 -3.09 2.45 -1.81
CA SER A 63 -2.79 2.05 -0.43
C SER A 63 -4.05 1.59 0.33
N ASN A 64 -5.20 2.25 0.09
CA ASN A 64 -6.48 1.89 0.71
C ASN A 64 -7.04 0.54 0.21
N GLU A 65 -6.91 0.24 -1.07
CA GLU A 65 -7.30 -1.06 -1.62
C GLU A 65 -6.43 -2.18 -1.06
N ALA A 66 -5.11 -1.94 -0.97
CA ALA A 66 -4.19 -2.87 -0.38
C ALA A 66 -4.52 -3.15 1.10
N VAL A 67 -4.96 -2.15 1.88
CA VAL A 67 -5.39 -2.35 3.29
C VAL A 67 -6.53 -3.35 3.34
N LYS A 68 -7.56 -3.14 2.52
CA LYS A 68 -8.75 -4.01 2.48
C LYS A 68 -8.38 -5.43 2.07
N ALA A 69 -7.59 -5.57 1.00
CA ALA A 69 -7.14 -6.87 0.52
C ALA A 69 -6.28 -7.60 1.56
N PHE A 70 -5.33 -6.90 2.18
CA PHE A 70 -4.45 -7.47 3.20
C PHE A 70 -5.24 -7.89 4.45
N CYS A 71 -6.22 -7.09 4.90
CA CYS A 71 -7.14 -7.47 5.98
C CYS A 71 -7.92 -8.75 5.66
N MET A 72 -8.39 -8.93 4.42
CA MET A 72 -9.07 -10.16 4.01
C MET A 72 -8.12 -11.36 4.07
N ILE A 73 -6.88 -11.21 3.58
CA ILE A 73 -5.90 -12.28 3.62
C ILE A 73 -5.57 -12.65 5.06
N ILE A 74 -5.31 -11.66 5.93
CA ILE A 74 -5.05 -11.91 7.35
C ILE A 74 -6.19 -12.72 7.95
N LYS A 75 -7.44 -12.28 7.81
CA LYS A 75 -8.60 -12.96 8.42
C LYS A 75 -8.82 -14.41 7.95
N ASN A 76 -8.40 -14.76 6.74
CA ASN A 76 -8.67 -16.08 6.15
C ASN A 76 -7.47 -17.03 6.19
N VAL A 77 -6.26 -16.50 6.39
CA VAL A 77 -5.01 -17.29 6.33
C VAL A 77 -4.32 -17.36 7.69
N PHE A 78 -4.49 -16.34 8.54
CA PHE A 78 -3.85 -16.25 9.87
C PHE A 78 -4.90 -16.17 10.97
#